data_AF-A0A1B6K4I9-F1
#
_entry.id   AF-A0A1B6K4I9-F1
#
_cell.length_a   1.000
_cell.length_b   1.000
_cell.length_c   1.000
_cell.angle_alpha   90.00
_cell.angle_beta   90.00
_cell.angle_gamma   90.00
#
_symmetry.space_group_name_H-M   'P 1'
#
loop_
_entity.id
_entity.type
_entity.pdbx_description
1 polymer ?
#
loop_
_entity_poly.entity_id
_entity_poly.type
_entity_poly.pdbx_seq_one_letter_code
_entity_poly.pdbx_strand_id
1 'polypeptide(L)'
;MEKDVEKHSTLLTDQDYIITIFKKHATVIRLGDNYCPVYNWKKAVFEVLKKPASWHFKLQPCKRIVVSKTKKTGNCVVMGKLHYNENIGEGKSLLKRGKKITSINPNLIPKGVQLKPAKLTDLNKLLSKHFMPH
;
A
#
# COMPACT_ATOMS: atom_id res chain seq x y z
N MET A 1 15.02 17.27 22.39
CA MET A 1 15.03 17.09 20.92
C MET A 1 15.95 18.10 20.25
N GLU A 2 15.80 19.41 20.49
CA GLU A 2 16.59 20.46 19.81
C GLU A 2 18.12 20.33 19.94
N LYS A 3 18.67 19.98 21.12
CA LYS A 3 20.12 19.76 21.30
C LYS A 3 20.71 18.58 20.49
N ASP A 4 19.90 17.56 20.21
CA ASP A 4 20.35 16.35 19.49
C ASP A 4 20.18 16.52 17.95
N VAL A 5 19.65 17.65 17.48
CA VAL A 5 19.39 17.97 16.06
C VAL A 5 20.37 19.04 15.52
N GLU A 6 21.36 19.45 16.32
CA GLU A 6 22.42 20.35 15.86
C GLU A 6 23.21 19.76 14.68
N LYS A 7 23.86 20.63 13.89
CA LYS A 7 24.69 20.21 12.76
C LYS A 7 25.80 19.27 13.25
N HIS A 8 25.70 18.00 12.88
CA HIS A 8 26.76 17.03 13.11
C HIS A 8 27.86 17.25 12.07
N SER A 9 29.11 17.37 12.51
CA SER A 9 30.29 17.54 11.64
C SER A 9 30.70 16.25 10.92
N THR A 10 30.13 15.11 11.32
CA THR A 10 30.41 13.77 10.79
C THR A 10 29.24 13.26 9.96
N LEU A 11 29.55 12.52 8.89
CA LEU A 11 28.55 11.81 8.08
C LEU A 11 27.90 10.73 8.95
N LEU A 12 26.66 10.96 9.39
CA LEU A 12 25.87 9.98 10.11
C LEU A 12 25.27 8.97 9.13
N THR A 13 25.36 7.70 9.47
CA THR A 13 24.70 6.63 8.71
C THR A 13 23.22 6.55 9.07
N ASP A 14 22.38 5.99 8.20
CA ASP A 14 20.94 5.76 8.48
C ASP A 14 20.71 5.01 9.79
N GLN A 15 21.63 4.11 10.16
CA GLN A 15 21.59 3.40 11.43
C GLN A 15 21.81 4.34 12.61
N ASP A 16 22.78 5.24 12.54
CA ASP A 16 23.12 6.17 13.61
C ASP A 16 21.96 7.16 13.87
N TYR A 17 21.34 7.67 12.81
CA TYR A 17 20.24 8.63 12.95
C TYR A 17 18.97 7.95 13.51
N ILE A 18 18.61 6.78 12.98
CA ILE A 18 17.37 6.11 13.38
C ILE A 18 17.49 5.46 14.76
N ILE A 19 18.64 4.88 15.11
CA ILE A 19 18.83 4.19 16.40
C ILE A 19 19.12 5.20 17.52
N THR A 20 19.91 6.24 17.27
CA THR A 20 20.43 7.09 18.36
C THR A 20 19.50 8.25 18.67
N ILE A 21 18.93 8.89 17.65
CA ILE A 21 18.12 10.10 17.82
C ILE A 21 16.64 9.73 17.91
N PHE A 22 16.12 8.99 16.93
CA PHE A 22 14.68 8.71 16.88
C PHE A 22 14.22 7.73 17.95
N LYS A 23 14.93 6.62 18.22
CA LYS A 23 14.51 5.71 19.31
C LYS A 23 14.59 6.32 20.70
N LYS A 24 15.48 7.29 20.92
CA LYS A 24 15.66 7.95 22.23
C LYS A 24 14.46 8.83 22.60
N HIS A 25 13.82 9.44 21.61
CA HIS A 25 12.73 10.40 21.81
C HIS A 25 11.37 9.94 21.27
N ALA A 26 11.32 8.85 20.52
CA ALA A 26 10.10 8.37 19.88
C ALA A 26 10.09 6.84 19.65
N THR A 27 8.89 6.28 19.53
CA THR A 27 8.71 4.90 19.08
C THR A 27 8.83 4.84 17.56
N VAL A 28 9.90 4.21 17.06
CA VAL A 28 10.12 4.05 15.62
C VAL A 28 9.43 2.79 15.12
N ILE A 29 8.32 2.95 14.40
CA ILE A 29 7.66 1.87 13.66
C ILE A 29 8.11 1.93 12.20
N ARG A 30 8.84 0.91 11.77
CA ARG A 30 9.34 0.82 10.39
C ARG A 30 8.36 0.04 9.53
N LEU A 31 8.01 0.61 8.38
CA LEU A 31 7.18 -0.03 7.38
C LEU A 31 7.85 -1.33 6.87
N GLY A 32 7.10 -2.42 6.84
CA GLY A 32 7.58 -3.73 6.39
C GLY A 32 8.36 -4.53 7.44
N ASP A 33 8.57 -4.00 8.64
CA ASP A 33 9.05 -4.79 9.78
C ASP A 33 7.91 -5.58 10.43
N ASN A 34 8.25 -6.49 11.34
CA ASN A 34 7.29 -7.38 12.01
C ASN A 34 6.12 -6.63 12.69
N TYR A 35 6.36 -5.41 13.17
CA TYR A 35 5.35 -4.57 13.81
C TYR A 35 4.50 -3.75 12.83
N CYS A 36 4.87 -3.67 11.55
CA CYS A 36 4.11 -2.96 10.51
C CYS A 36 4.17 -3.73 9.17
N PRO A 37 3.51 -4.90 9.08
CA PRO A 37 3.47 -5.69 7.87
C PRO A 37 2.79 -4.94 6.72
N VAL A 38 3.37 -5.02 5.52
CA VAL A 38 2.80 -4.43 4.31
C VAL A 38 2.09 -5.53 3.53
N TYR A 39 0.81 -5.32 3.20
CA TYR A 39 0.02 -6.27 2.44
C TYR A 39 -0.27 -5.77 1.03
N ASN A 40 -0.39 -6.69 0.06
CA ASN A 40 -0.74 -6.39 -1.32
C ASN A 40 -2.25 -6.19 -1.48
N TRP A 41 -2.74 -5.07 -0.95
CA TRP A 41 -4.14 -4.66 -1.07
C TRP A 41 -4.58 -4.47 -2.50
N LYS A 42 -3.69 -3.96 -3.37
CA LYS A 42 -4.00 -3.70 -4.78
C LYS A 42 -4.48 -4.98 -5.45
N LYS A 43 -3.69 -6.06 -5.39
CA LYS A 43 -4.05 -7.34 -6.00
C LYS A 43 -5.32 -7.93 -5.40
N ALA A 44 -5.42 -7.96 -4.07
CA ALA A 44 -6.57 -8.52 -3.36
C ALA A 44 -7.89 -7.81 -3.72
N VAL A 45 -7.87 -6.48 -3.78
CA VAL A 45 -9.02 -5.66 -4.20
C VAL A 45 -9.36 -5.93 -5.67
N PHE A 46 -8.37 -6.02 -6.57
CA PHE A 46 -8.62 -6.31 -7.98
C PHE A 46 -9.23 -7.69 -8.23
N GLU A 47 -9.05 -8.66 -7.34
CA GLU A 47 -9.67 -9.97 -7.44
C GLU A 47 -11.15 -9.95 -7.09
N VAL A 48 -11.56 -9.08 -6.16
CA VAL A 48 -12.92 -8.99 -5.62
C VAL A 48 -13.76 -7.90 -6.29
N LEU A 49 -13.20 -6.71 -6.49
CA LEU A 49 -13.87 -5.55 -7.08
C LEU A 49 -13.70 -5.51 -8.60
N LYS A 50 -14.70 -4.94 -9.28
CA LYS A 50 -14.59 -4.54 -10.69
C LYS A 50 -13.57 -3.41 -10.82
N LYS A 51 -12.85 -3.37 -11.94
CA LYS A 51 -11.97 -2.24 -12.27
C LYS A 51 -12.78 -0.94 -12.31
N PRO A 52 -12.25 0.21 -11.86
CA PRO A 52 -12.95 1.49 -11.90
C PRO A 52 -13.53 1.85 -13.27
N ALA A 53 -12.83 1.50 -14.35
CA ALA A 53 -13.31 1.71 -15.73
C ALA A 53 -14.58 0.90 -16.08
N SER A 54 -14.86 -0.19 -15.37
CA SER A 54 -16.04 -1.05 -15.56
C SER A 54 -17.17 -0.72 -14.57
N TRP A 55 -17.04 0.38 -13.83
CA TRP A 55 -18.12 0.85 -12.97
C TRP A 55 -19.21 1.47 -13.83
N HIS A 56 -20.44 1.48 -13.31
CA HIS A 56 -21.60 2.06 -14.00
C HIS A 56 -21.61 3.59 -13.95
N PHE A 57 -20.59 4.21 -13.36
CA PHE A 57 -20.34 5.63 -13.34
C PHE A 57 -18.82 5.87 -13.41
N LYS A 58 -18.41 7.06 -13.86
CA LYS A 58 -17.00 7.47 -13.89
C LYS A 58 -16.66 8.23 -12.60
N LEU A 59 -15.58 7.85 -11.92
CA LEU A 59 -15.15 8.50 -10.68
C LEU A 59 -14.79 9.99 -10.87
N GLN A 60 -14.01 10.30 -11.91
CA GLN A 60 -13.47 11.65 -12.14
C GLN A 60 -14.54 12.76 -12.21
N PRO A 61 -15.65 12.63 -12.96
CA PRO A 61 -16.69 13.66 -12.98
C PRO A 61 -17.60 13.63 -11.76
N CYS A 62 -17.57 12.61 -10.90
CA CYS A 62 -18.51 12.51 -9.77
C CYS A 62 -18.13 13.47 -8.64
N LYS A 63 -19.08 14.34 -8.25
CA LYS A 63 -18.94 15.22 -7.07
C LYS A 63 -19.37 14.53 -5.78
N ARG A 64 -20.22 13.51 -5.87
CA ARG A 64 -20.74 12.77 -4.71
C ARG A 64 -20.79 11.27 -4.99
N ILE A 65 -20.35 10.46 -4.04
CA ILE A 65 -20.48 9.01 -4.07
C ILE A 65 -21.41 8.60 -2.93
N VAL A 66 -22.49 7.89 -3.28
CA VAL A 66 -23.47 7.39 -2.32
C VAL A 66 -23.22 5.90 -2.13
N VAL A 67 -23.04 5.49 -0.87
CA VAL A 67 -22.93 4.08 -0.48
C VAL A 67 -24.14 3.74 0.35
N SER A 68 -24.96 2.81 -0.13
CA SER A 68 -26.18 2.39 0.53
C SER A 68 -26.13 0.92 0.91
N LYS A 69 -26.56 0.61 2.13
CA LYS A 69 -26.76 -0.77 2.57
C LYS A 69 -28.00 -1.33 1.86
N THR A 70 -27.94 -2.59 1.44
CA THR A 70 -29.12 -3.29 0.93
C THR A 70 -29.77 -4.08 2.06
N LYS A 71 -31.05 -4.44 1.90
CA LYS A 71 -31.77 -5.32 2.85
C LYS A 71 -31.13 -6.72 2.96
N LYS A 72 -30.35 -7.15 1.96
CA LYS A 72 -29.61 -8.41 2.00
C LYS A 72 -28.31 -8.23 2.79
N THR A 73 -28.14 -9.02 3.84
CA THR A 73 -27.00 -8.96 4.77
C THR A 73 -25.67 -9.04 4.02
N GLY A 74 -24.76 -8.10 4.30
CA GLY A 74 -23.40 -8.09 3.74
C GLY A 74 -23.26 -7.51 2.33
N ASN A 75 -24.33 -6.97 1.74
CA ASN A 75 -24.28 -6.33 0.42
C ASN A 75 -24.49 -4.82 0.51
N CYS A 76 -23.58 -4.08 -0.10
CA CYS A 76 -23.71 -2.64 -0.36
C CYS A 76 -23.84 -2.37 -1.86
N VAL A 77 -24.53 -1.29 -2.18
CA VAL A 77 -24.57 -0.72 -3.52
C VAL A 77 -23.96 0.66 -3.49
N VAL A 78 -23.30 1.02 -4.59
CA VAL A 78 -22.62 2.29 -4.72
C VAL A 78 -23.17 3.01 -5.94
N MET A 79 -23.24 4.32 -5.87
CA MET A 79 -23.64 5.18 -6.98
C MET A 79 -22.80 6.45 -6.99
N GLY A 80 -22.30 6.84 -8.16
CA GLY A 80 -21.70 8.16 -8.37
C GLY A 80 -22.72 9.17 -8.89
N LYS A 81 -22.62 10.41 -8.43
CA LYS A 81 -23.46 11.54 -8.83
C LYS A 81 -22.60 12.66 -9.38
N LEU A 82 -23.05 13.27 -10.47
CA LEU A 82 -22.38 14.42 -11.09
C LEU A 82 -22.56 15.68 -10.24
N HIS A 83 -23.73 15.85 -9.63
CA HIS A 83 -24.04 16.99 -8.77
C HIS A 83 -24.32 16.56 -7.32
N TYR A 84 -24.12 17.48 -6.37
CA TYR A 84 -24.37 17.20 -4.94
C TYR A 84 -25.85 16.95 -4.62
N ASN A 85 -26.76 17.65 -5.30
CA ASN A 85 -28.19 17.65 -4.99
C ASN A 85 -28.99 16.63 -5.83
N GLU A 86 -28.30 15.82 -6.62
CA GLU A 86 -28.93 14.90 -7.57
C GLU A 86 -29.26 13.56 -6.91
N ASN A 87 -30.56 13.30 -6.69
CA ASN A 87 -31.04 12.09 -6.02
C ASN A 87 -31.53 10.99 -6.98
N ILE A 88 -31.43 11.21 -8.30
CA ILE A 88 -31.95 10.29 -9.33
C ILE A 88 -30.94 9.17 -9.65
N GLY A 89 -31.40 7.93 -9.75
CA GLY A 89 -30.60 6.78 -10.20
C GLY A 89 -30.57 5.62 -9.21
N GLU A 90 -29.99 4.50 -9.63
CA GLU A 90 -29.93 3.25 -8.85
C GLU A 90 -28.50 2.82 -8.55
N GLY A 91 -28.26 2.45 -7.28
CA GLY A 91 -26.96 1.97 -6.85
C GLY A 91 -26.74 0.54 -7.35
N LYS A 92 -25.53 0.26 -7.86
CA LYS A 92 -25.15 -1.09 -8.28
C LYS A 92 -23.95 -1.59 -7.50
N SER A 93 -23.80 -2.92 -7.43
CA SER A 93 -22.64 -3.53 -6.79
C SER A 93 -21.37 -3.34 -7.63
N LEU A 94 -20.30 -2.92 -6.95
CA LEU A 94 -18.96 -2.82 -7.51
C LEU A 94 -18.18 -4.14 -7.42
N LEU A 95 -18.73 -5.15 -6.75
CA LEU A 95 -18.12 -6.48 -6.63
C LEU A 95 -18.27 -7.25 -7.95
N LYS A 96 -17.31 -8.13 -8.24
CA LYS A 96 -17.46 -9.13 -9.29
C LYS A 96 -18.54 -10.14 -8.91
N ARG A 97 -19.13 -10.80 -9.91
CA ARG A 97 -20.19 -11.80 -9.70
C ARG A 97 -19.70 -12.90 -8.74
N GLY A 98 -20.50 -13.23 -7.73
CA GLY A 98 -20.22 -14.29 -6.76
C GLY A 98 -19.17 -13.96 -5.70
N LYS A 99 -18.57 -12.75 -5.71
CA LYS A 99 -17.59 -12.33 -4.71
C LYS A 99 -18.25 -11.54 -3.58
N LYS A 100 -17.73 -11.69 -2.36
CA LYS A 100 -18.13 -10.91 -1.18
C LYS A 100 -16.97 -10.01 -0.75
N ILE A 101 -17.28 -8.89 -0.09
CA ILE A 101 -16.23 -7.99 0.39
C ILE A 101 -15.36 -8.62 1.49
N THR A 102 -15.96 -9.52 2.29
CA THR A 102 -15.26 -10.32 3.30
C THR A 102 -14.29 -11.33 2.70
N SER A 103 -14.32 -11.55 1.38
CA SER A 103 -13.38 -12.41 0.67
C SER A 103 -12.05 -11.71 0.35
N ILE A 104 -11.89 -10.42 0.66
CA ILE A 104 -10.62 -9.70 0.46
C ILE A 104 -9.63 -10.19 1.51
N ASN A 105 -8.60 -10.91 1.06
CA ASN A 105 -7.51 -11.39 1.91
C ASN A 105 -6.17 -11.07 1.22
N PRO A 106 -5.48 -9.99 1.61
CA PRO A 106 -4.25 -9.58 0.94
C PRO A 106 -3.03 -10.35 1.44
N ASN A 107 -2.15 -10.71 0.52
CA ASN A 107 -0.91 -11.40 0.84
C ASN A 107 0.14 -10.43 1.39
N LEU A 108 0.94 -10.89 2.35
CA LEU A 108 2.08 -10.13 2.87
C LEU A 108 3.11 -9.88 1.76
N ILE A 109 3.62 -8.65 1.68
CA ILE A 109 4.75 -8.30 0.83
C ILE A 109 6.02 -8.45 1.67
N PRO A 110 6.91 -9.39 1.35
CA PRO A 110 8.14 -9.58 2.10
C PRO A 110 9.03 -8.34 1.97
N LYS A 111 9.75 -8.01 3.05
CA LYS A 111 10.71 -6.92 3.05
C LYS A 111 11.90 -7.28 2.16
N GLY A 112 12.31 -6.32 1.32
CA GLY A 112 13.42 -6.48 0.37
C GLY A 112 12.95 -6.77 -1.05
N VAL A 113 13.87 -6.62 -2.00
CA VAL A 113 13.63 -6.94 -3.40
C VAL A 113 14.11 -8.36 -3.65
N GLN A 114 13.23 -9.25 -4.10
CA GLN A 114 13.68 -10.52 -4.65
C GLN A 114 14.51 -10.24 -5.91
N LEU A 115 15.82 -10.35 -5.79
CA LEU A 115 16.73 -10.18 -6.90
C LEU A 115 16.56 -11.37 -7.85
N LYS A 116 16.51 -11.07 -9.15
CA LYS A 116 16.57 -12.12 -10.17
C LYS A 116 17.91 -12.87 -10.03
N PRO A 117 17.95 -14.19 -10.21
CA PRO A 117 19.18 -14.98 -10.08
C PRO A 117 20.34 -14.42 -10.92
N ALA A 118 20.05 -13.99 -12.15
CA ALA A 118 21.05 -13.38 -13.04
C ALA A 118 21.71 -12.13 -12.44
N LYS A 119 20.95 -11.28 -11.73
CA LYS A 119 21.51 -10.09 -11.07
C LYS A 119 22.37 -10.46 -9.86
N LEU A 120 22.02 -11.51 -9.13
CA LEU A 120 22.83 -12.02 -8.02
C LEU A 120 24.19 -12.54 -8.51
N THR A 121 24.20 -13.29 -9.61
CA THR A 121 25.44 -13.78 -10.20
C THR A 121 26.35 -12.64 -10.65
N ASP A 122 25.77 -11.62 -11.29
CA ASP A 122 26.53 -10.46 -11.76
C ASP A 122 27.07 -9.61 -10.60
N LEU A 123 26.24 -9.38 -9.58
CA LEU A 123 26.66 -8.71 -8.35
C LEU A 123 27.83 -9.45 -7.68
N ASN A 124 27.72 -10.77 -7.55
CA ASN A 124 28.78 -11.59 -6.93
C ASN A 124 30.09 -11.55 -7.74
N LYS A 125 30.01 -11.57 -9.07
CA LYS A 125 31.18 -11.38 -9.94
C LYS A 125 31.83 -10.02 -9.70
N LEU A 126 31.03 -8.96 -9.68
CA LEU A 126 31.52 -7.60 -9.44
C LEU A 126 32.20 -7.50 -8.07
N LEU A 127 31.55 -8.02 -7.01
CA LEU A 127 32.12 -7.99 -5.66
C LEU A 127 33.41 -8.80 -5.56
N SER A 128 33.46 -9.98 -6.19
CA SER A 128 34.68 -10.81 -6.22
C SER A 128 35.85 -10.10 -6.91
N LYS A 129 35.59 -9.31 -7.95
CA LYS A 129 36.61 -8.57 -8.69
C LYS A 129 37.20 -7.39 -7.92
N HIS A 130 36.40 -6.75 -7.06
CA HIS A 130 36.78 -5.51 -6.39
C HIS A 130 37.21 -5.69 -4.93
N PHE A 131 36.75 -6.74 -4.25
CA PHE A 131 36.91 -6.85 -2.79
C PHE A 131 37.52 -8.17 -2.31
N MET A 132 37.73 -9.16 -3.16
CA MET A 132 38.52 -10.34 -2.77
C MET A 132 39.98 -10.13 -3.19
N PRO A 133 40.95 -10.27 -2.27
CA PRO A 133 42.36 -10.21 -2.60
C PRO A 133 42.72 -11.45 -3.44
N HIS A 134 43.60 -11.25 -4.43
CA HIS A 134 44.17 -12.32 -5.25
C HIS A 134 44.88 -13.39 -4.42
#